data_AF-A0A540VG52-F1
#
_entry.id   AF-A0A540VG52-F1
#
_cell.length_a   1.000
_cell.length_b   1.000
_cell.length_c   1.000
_cell.angle_alpha   90.00
_cell.angle_beta   90.00
_cell.angle_gamma   90.00
#
_symmetry.space_group_name_H-M   'P 1'
#
loop_
_entity.id
_entity.type
_entity.pdbx_description
1 polymer ?
#
loop_
_entity_poly.entity_id
_entity_poly.type
_entity_poly.pdbx_seq_one_letter_code
_entity_poly.pdbx_strand_id
1 'polypeptide(L)'
;MTHKDEVITFKVDGALAEELRLMPNRSEFIRQAVLQALKFECPLCHGSGTLTPNQMKHWEEFTAHHHVVTCDVCGESHIACDDHPEEAVVSEHGSPADA
;
A
#
# COMPACT_ATOMS: atom_id res chain seq x y z
N MET A 1 4.36 -4.58 -29.11
CA MET A 1 3.92 -3.30 -28.50
C MET A 1 5.17 -2.61 -28.01
N THR A 2 5.50 -1.43 -28.52
CA THR A 2 6.69 -0.66 -28.14
C THR A 2 6.46 -0.10 -26.74
N HIS A 3 7.23 -0.57 -25.74
CA HIS A 3 7.25 0.05 -24.41
C HIS A 3 7.73 1.49 -24.57
N LYS A 4 6.87 2.45 -24.23
CA LYS A 4 7.23 3.86 -24.21
C LYS A 4 7.80 4.16 -22.84
N ASP A 5 9.09 4.44 -22.77
CA ASP A 5 9.71 4.91 -21.53
C ASP A 5 9.18 6.31 -21.19
N GLU A 6 8.80 6.51 -19.93
CA GLU A 6 8.38 7.78 -19.38
C GLU A 6 9.43 8.30 -18.40
N VAL A 7 9.72 9.60 -18.46
CA VAL A 7 10.72 10.24 -17.60
C VAL A 7 10.00 10.97 -16.47
N ILE A 8 10.21 10.49 -15.24
CA ILE A 8 9.70 11.12 -14.02
C ILE A 8 10.88 11.80 -13.31
N THR A 9 10.72 13.07 -12.95
CA THR A 9 11.72 13.84 -12.19
C THR A 9 11.20 14.12 -10.79
N PHE A 10 11.97 13.77 -9.76
CA PHE A 10 11.64 14.10 -8.37
C PHE A 10 12.82 14.79 -7.70
N LYS A 11 12.51 15.64 -6.71
CA LYS A 11 13.51 16.34 -5.91
C LYS A 11 13.95 15.44 -4.75
N VAL A 12 15.23 15.46 -4.44
CA VAL A 12 15.83 14.76 -3.30
C VAL A 12 16.69 15.73 -2.51
N ASP A 13 17.00 15.41 -1.27
CA ASP A 13 17.99 16.15 -0.50
C ASP A 13 19.40 15.97 -1.06
N GLY A 14 20.32 16.84 -0.61
CA GLY A 14 21.69 16.84 -1.11
C GLY A 14 22.49 15.58 -0.77
N ALA A 15 22.20 14.94 0.37
CA ALA A 15 22.90 13.73 0.78
C ALA A 15 22.55 12.55 -0.15
N LEU A 16 21.26 12.33 -0.37
CA LEU A 16 20.78 11.30 -1.30
C LEU A 16 21.26 11.56 -2.74
N ALA A 17 21.33 12.83 -3.16
CA ALA A 17 21.81 13.19 -4.49
C ALA A 17 23.29 12.83 -4.73
N GLU A 18 24.16 12.95 -3.72
CA GLU A 18 25.56 12.55 -3.83
C GLU A 18 25.71 11.03 -3.83
N GLU A 19 25.03 10.32 -2.94
CA GLU A 19 25.03 8.85 -2.89
C GLU A 19 24.59 8.25 -4.24
N LEU A 20 23.48 8.74 -4.79
CA LEU A 20 22.98 8.29 -6.09
C LEU A 20 23.97 8.62 -7.22
N ARG A 21 24.70 9.75 -7.16
CA ARG A 21 25.67 10.15 -8.20
C ARG A 21 26.87 9.20 -8.30
N LEU A 22 27.31 8.64 -7.18
CA LEU A 22 28.44 7.72 -7.14
C LEU A 22 28.08 6.29 -7.59
N MET A 23 26.79 6.00 -7.74
CA MET A 23 26.30 4.65 -8.01
C MET A 23 26.39 4.27 -9.50
N PRO A 24 27.03 3.13 -9.85
CA PRO A 24 26.94 2.59 -11.20
C PRO A 24 25.50 2.11 -11.49
N ASN A 25 25.02 2.27 -12.73
CA ASN A 25 23.67 1.86 -13.14
C ASN A 25 22.52 2.47 -12.31
N ARG A 26 22.69 3.71 -11.84
CA ARG A 26 21.74 4.46 -10.99
C ARG A 26 20.26 4.33 -11.39
N SER A 27 19.96 4.43 -12.68
CA SER A 27 18.58 4.30 -13.18
C SER A 27 17.99 2.91 -12.93
N GLU A 28 18.78 1.84 -13.08
CA GLU A 28 18.32 0.48 -12.82
C GLU A 28 18.10 0.25 -11.33
N PHE A 29 19.04 0.72 -10.49
CA PHE A 29 18.88 0.65 -9.03
C PHE A 29 17.60 1.35 -8.58
N ILE A 30 17.36 2.59 -9.00
CA ILE A 30 16.16 3.35 -8.64
C ILE A 30 14.90 2.62 -9.11
N ARG A 31 14.90 2.09 -10.33
CA ARG A 31 13.75 1.36 -10.87
C ARG A 31 13.42 0.13 -10.01
N GLN A 32 14.42 -0.69 -9.67
CA GLN A 32 14.23 -1.87 -8.83
C GLN A 32 13.78 -1.49 -7.42
N ALA A 33 14.40 -0.47 -6.82
CA ALA A 33 14.04 -0.01 -5.48
C ALA A 33 12.58 0.47 -5.41
N VAL A 34 12.14 1.27 -6.39
CA VAL A 34 10.75 1.74 -6.47
C VAL A 34 9.79 0.59 -6.71
N LEU A 35 10.08 -0.32 -7.67
CA LEU A 35 9.23 -1.49 -7.92
C LEU A 35 9.10 -2.39 -6.69
N GLN A 36 10.19 -2.55 -5.93
CA GLN A 36 10.17 -3.34 -4.70
C GLN A 36 9.37 -2.64 -3.60
N ALA A 37 9.53 -1.33 -3.43
CA ALA A 37 8.75 -0.57 -2.47
C ALA A 37 7.24 -0.65 -2.76
N LEU A 38 6.85 -0.51 -4.03
CA LEU A 38 5.45 -0.62 -4.48
C LEU A 38 4.87 -2.02 -4.26
N LYS A 39 5.67 -3.08 -4.43
CA LYS A 39 5.22 -4.46 -4.12
C LYS A 39 4.90 -4.68 -2.65
N PHE A 40 5.48 -3.88 -1.77
CA PHE A 40 5.35 -4.01 -0.32
C PHE A 40 4.65 -2.81 0.31
N GLU A 41 3.93 -2.03 -0.50
CA GLU A 41 3.17 -0.87 -0.03
C GLU A 41 2.08 -1.32 0.95
N CYS A 42 1.93 -0.60 2.07
CA CYS A 42 0.84 -0.87 2.99
C CYS A 42 -0.50 -0.42 2.37
N PRO A 43 -1.47 -1.33 2.15
CA PRO A 43 -2.68 -1.00 1.39
C PRO A 43 -3.67 -0.09 2.13
N LEU A 44 -3.43 0.19 3.41
CA LEU A 44 -4.28 1.06 4.23
C LEU A 44 -3.78 2.49 4.33
N CYS A 45 -2.46 2.71 4.21
CA CYS A 45 -1.87 4.02 4.47
C CYS A 45 -1.45 4.76 3.19
N HIS A 46 -1.93 4.31 2.03
CA HIS A 46 -1.69 4.93 0.73
C HIS A 46 -0.19 5.23 0.47
N GLY A 47 0.67 4.28 0.84
CA GLY A 47 2.10 4.39 0.57
C GLY A 47 2.91 5.19 1.57
N SER A 48 2.31 5.65 2.67
CA SER A 48 3.07 6.24 3.78
C SER A 48 3.88 5.23 4.59
N GLY A 49 3.73 3.93 4.31
CA GLY A 49 4.34 2.82 5.03
C GLY A 49 4.46 1.57 4.17
N THR A 50 5.34 0.66 4.57
CA THR A 50 5.64 -0.59 3.87
C THR A 50 5.52 -1.78 4.79
N LEU A 51 5.01 -2.89 4.27
CA LEU A 51 4.99 -4.17 4.96
C LEU A 51 6.32 -4.91 4.72
N THR A 52 6.80 -5.66 5.70
CA THR A 52 7.87 -6.64 5.46
C THR A 52 7.35 -7.76 4.53
N PRO A 53 8.23 -8.53 3.86
CA PRO A 53 7.79 -9.62 2.99
C PRO A 53 6.88 -10.65 3.69
N ASN A 54 7.12 -10.95 4.96
CA ASN A 54 6.27 -11.87 5.72
C ASN A 54 4.93 -11.23 6.11
N GLN A 55 4.92 -9.94 6.46
CA GLN A 55 3.67 -9.21 6.67
C GLN A 55 2.83 -9.12 5.40
N MET A 56 3.46 -8.92 4.24
CA MET A 56 2.76 -8.91 2.96
C MET A 56 2.11 -10.26 2.65
N LYS A 57 2.79 -11.38 2.93
CA LYS A 57 2.17 -12.72 2.81
C LYS A 57 0.95 -12.88 3.70
N HIS A 58 1.05 -12.53 4.98
CA HIS A 58 -0.10 -12.59 5.88
C HIS A 58 -1.22 -11.64 5.43
N TRP A 59 -0.87 -10.49 4.84
CA TRP A 59 -1.84 -9.57 4.27
C TRP A 59 -2.55 -10.15 3.05
N GLU A 60 -1.82 -10.78 2.13
CA GLU A 60 -2.39 -11.48 0.97
C GLU A 60 -3.33 -12.62 1.39
N GLU A 61 -2.96 -13.39 2.42
CA GLU A 61 -3.80 -14.44 3.00
C GLU A 61 -5.07 -13.86 3.66
N PHE A 62 -4.91 -12.78 4.43
CA PHE A 62 -6.02 -12.10 5.10
C PHE A 62 -7.02 -11.51 4.09
N THR A 63 -6.50 -10.87 3.03
CA THR A 63 -7.31 -10.23 1.99
C THR A 63 -7.94 -11.18 0.99
N ALA A 64 -7.66 -12.48 1.07
CA ALA A 64 -8.41 -13.50 0.35
C ALA A 64 -9.88 -13.59 0.80
N HIS A 65 -10.18 -13.13 2.02
CA HIS A 65 -11.51 -13.16 2.64
C HIS A 65 -11.96 -11.80 3.20
N HIS A 66 -11.14 -10.76 3.01
CA HIS A 66 -11.37 -9.42 3.54
C HIS A 66 -10.98 -8.36 2.51
N HIS A 67 -11.84 -7.36 2.32
CA HIS A 67 -11.65 -6.31 1.31
C HIS A 67 -11.50 -4.95 1.96
N VAL A 68 -10.62 -4.11 1.40
CA VAL A 68 -10.58 -2.70 1.76
C VAL A 68 -11.63 -1.97 0.95
N VAL A 69 -12.61 -1.40 1.63
CA VAL A 69 -13.77 -0.71 1.04
C VAL A 69 -13.88 0.71 1.62
N THR A 70 -14.39 1.63 0.82
CA THR A 70 -14.64 3.01 1.27
C THR A 70 -16.04 3.11 1.88
N CYS A 71 -16.16 3.74 3.05
CA CYS A 71 -17.44 4.00 3.67
C CYS A 71 -18.21 5.09 2.90
N ASP A 72 -19.46 4.83 2.54
CA ASP A 72 -20.29 5.80 1.81
C ASP A 72 -20.75 7.00 2.67
N VAL A 73 -20.62 6.91 4.00
CA VAL A 73 -21.06 7.97 4.92
C VAL A 73 -19.93 8.95 5.26
N CYS A 74 -18.76 8.45 5.66
CA CYS A 74 -17.63 9.30 6.05
C CYS A 74 -16.52 9.39 4.99
N GLY A 75 -16.52 8.52 3.97
CA GLY A 75 -15.48 8.48 2.94
C GLY A 75 -14.17 7.83 3.39
N GLU A 76 -14.09 7.29 4.61
CA GLU A 76 -12.89 6.61 5.11
C GLU A 76 -12.84 5.14 4.69
N SER A 77 -11.62 4.62 4.52
CA SER A 77 -11.38 3.21 4.20
C SER A 77 -11.56 2.34 5.44
N HIS A 78 -12.28 1.22 5.29
CA HIS A 78 -12.42 0.19 6.31
C HIS A 78 -12.23 -1.20 5.67
N ILE A 79 -12.09 -2.22 6.52
CA ILE A 79 -11.94 -3.60 6.08
C ILE A 79 -13.26 -4.33 6.30
N ALA A 80 -13.84 -4.88 5.23
CA ALA A 80 -15.03 -5.71 5.25
C ALA A 80 -14.65 -7.19 5.16
N CYS A 81 -15.43 -8.06 5.80
CA CYS A 81 -15.26 -9.51 5.79
C CYS A 81 -16.31 -10.16 4.88
N ASP A 82 -15.92 -11.16 4.09
CA ASP A 82 -16.83 -11.86 3.16
C ASP A 82 -17.93 -12.66 3.88
N ASP A 83 -17.66 -13.15 5.10
CA ASP A 83 -18.59 -14.00 5.86
C ASP A 83 -19.65 -13.22 6.66
N HIS A 84 -19.60 -11.88 6.62
CA HIS A 84 -20.60 -11.01 7.22
C HIS A 84 -21.13 -10.00 6.19
N PRO A 85 -22.01 -10.43 5.26
CA PRO A 85 -22.74 -9.53 4.40
C PRO A 85 -23.75 -8.76 5.24
N GLU A 86 -23.34 -7.59 5.73
CA GLU A 86 -24.20 -6.47 6.10
C GLU A 86 -25.45 -6.77 6.95
N GLU A 87 -25.38 -7.58 8.01
CA GLU A 87 -26.36 -7.45 9.10
C GLU A 87 -25.71 -7.58 10.48
N ALA A 88 -25.96 -6.55 11.30
CA ALA A 88 -25.86 -6.49 12.75
C ALA A 88 -24.49 -6.21 13.38
N VAL A 89 -23.98 -4.97 13.20
CA VAL A 89 -23.22 -4.29 14.26
C VAL A 89 -23.52 -2.79 14.24
N VAL A 90 -24.07 -2.21 15.32
CA VAL A 90 -24.47 -0.78 15.42
C VAL A 90 -23.60 -0.08 16.47
N SER A 91 -22.56 0.64 16.04
CA SER A 91 -21.70 1.47 16.92
C SER A 91 -21.44 2.75 16.20
N GLU A 92 -22.41 3.65 16.28
CA GLU A 92 -22.41 5.02 15.77
C GLU A 92 -22.17 5.18 14.24
N HIS A 93 -21.39 4.30 13.61
CA HIS A 93 -21.46 3.79 12.21
C HIS A 93 -21.24 2.25 12.10
N GLY A 94 -21.05 1.50 13.20
CA GLY A 94 -21.15 0.03 13.22
C GLY A 94 -20.10 -0.73 14.02
N SER A 95 -20.44 -1.22 15.21
CA SER A 95 -19.69 -2.12 16.11
C SER A 95 -20.70 -2.63 17.14
N PRO A 96 -20.45 -3.77 17.78
CA PRO A 96 -20.97 -3.99 19.11
C PRO A 96 -19.77 -4.23 20.00
N ALA A 97 -19.97 -3.82 21.24
CA ALA A 97 -19.23 -4.35 22.35
C ALA A 97 -19.55 -5.86 22.51
N ASP A 98 -18.51 -6.61 22.88
CA ASP A 98 -18.49 -7.85 23.67
C ASP A 98 -19.27 -9.10 23.20
N ALA A 99 -18.50 -10.16 22.93
CA ALA A 99 -18.69 -11.51 23.50
C ALA A 99 -17.37 -12.29 23.50
#